data_AF-A0A958C5V1-F1
#
_entry.id   AF-A0A958C5V1-F1
#
_cell.length_a   1.000
_cell.length_b   1.000
_cell.length_c   1.000
_cell.angle_alpha   90.00
_cell.angle_beta   90.00
_cell.angle_gamma   90.00
#
_symmetry.space_group_name_H-M   'P 1'
#
loop_
_entity.id
_entity.type
_entity.pdbx_description
1 polymer ?
#
loop_
_entity_poly.entity_id
_entity_poly.type
_entity_poly.pdbx_seq_one_letter_code
_entity_poly.pdbx_strand_id
1 'polypeptide(L)'
;EAGIVDFSLAGFDVMGALSRYNDDPERACRPFDASRDGFVMGEGSGILVLESEEHALARGARILGEIMGYGLTADAYHATAPREDGLGAFEAMEQAVREAGIDPGDIDYVNAHATSTVLGDLGETRALKRLLGEHSYTTP
;
A
#
# COMPACT_ATOMS: atom_id res chain seq x y z
N GLU A 1 24.45 3.64 0.59
CA GLU A 1 23.14 2.97 0.50
C GLU A 1 22.78 2.49 1.90
N ALA A 2 22.14 3.39 2.64
CA ALA A 2 21.38 3.19 3.87
C ALA A 2 20.52 4.46 3.93
N GLY A 3 19.22 4.33 3.71
CA GLY A 3 18.26 5.44 3.66
C GLY A 3 17.85 5.92 5.05
N ILE A 4 18.07 5.09 6.07
CA ILE A 4 17.87 5.43 7.47
C ILE A 4 19.17 6.04 8.00
N VAL A 5 19.14 7.35 8.14
CA VAL A 5 20.17 8.16 8.76
C VAL A 5 19.50 9.15 9.72
N ASP A 6 20.26 9.69 10.67
CA ASP A 6 19.71 10.62 11.68
C ASP A 6 18.90 11.77 11.06
N PHE A 7 19.34 12.27 9.90
CA PHE A 7 18.64 13.32 9.18
C PHE A 7 17.25 12.89 8.67
N SER A 8 17.12 11.70 8.08
CA SER A 8 15.82 11.22 7.58
C SER A 8 14.88 10.88 8.73
N LEU A 9 15.38 10.21 9.77
CA LEU A 9 14.64 9.96 11.01
C LEU A 9 14.12 11.25 11.65
N ALA A 10 14.99 12.24 11.84
CA ALA A 10 14.59 13.53 12.41
C ALA A 10 13.55 14.26 11.55
N GLY A 11 13.68 14.21 10.23
CA GLY A 11 12.71 14.80 9.30
C GLY A 11 11.31 14.22 9.47
N PHE A 12 11.20 12.88 9.52
CA PHE A 12 9.91 12.21 9.69
C PHE A 12 9.33 12.34 11.11
N ASP A 13 10.16 12.40 12.15
CA ASP A 13 9.68 12.67 13.53
C ASP A 13 9.13 14.11 13.66
N VAL A 14 9.83 15.11 13.11
CA VAL A 14 9.36 16.50 13.13
C VAL A 14 8.04 16.67 12.37
N MET A 15 7.84 15.90 11.30
CA MET A 15 6.55 15.85 10.59
C MET A 15 5.44 15.14 11.37
N GLY A 16 5.76 14.43 12.46
CA GLY A 16 4.81 13.61 13.22
C GLY A 16 4.38 12.35 12.49
N ALA A 17 5.21 11.81 11.60
CA ALA A 17 4.88 10.64 10.79
C ALA A 17 5.36 9.31 11.41
N LEU A 18 6.32 9.37 12.32
CA LEU A 18 6.84 8.19 13.04
C LEU A 18 5.99 7.88 14.28
N SER A 19 5.83 6.59 14.57
CA SER A 19 5.16 6.14 15.78
C SER A 19 5.88 6.62 17.03
N ARG A 20 5.11 6.96 18.07
CA ARG A 20 5.60 7.30 19.42
C ARG A 20 5.24 6.24 20.44
N TYR A 21 4.78 5.07 19.98
CA TYR A 21 4.42 3.94 20.81
C TYR A 21 5.67 3.20 21.33
N ASN A 22 6.32 3.80 22.33
CA ASN A 22 7.63 3.36 22.82
C ASN A 22 7.59 2.31 23.94
N ASP A 23 6.45 2.15 24.63
CA ASP A 23 6.34 1.23 25.76
C ASP A 23 6.30 -0.25 25.33
N ASP A 24 5.82 -0.52 24.12
CA ASP A 24 5.81 -1.86 23.50
C ASP A 24 6.11 -1.73 21.98
N PRO A 25 7.39 -1.50 21.62
CA PRO A 25 7.80 -1.11 20.27
C PRO A 25 7.63 -2.22 19.23
N GLU A 26 7.59 -3.49 19.66
CA GLU A 26 7.31 -4.63 18.76
C GLU A 26 5.90 -4.56 18.16
N ARG A 27 5.02 -3.77 18.77
CA ARG A 27 3.65 -3.52 18.30
C ARG A 27 3.46 -2.12 17.72
N ALA A 28 4.51 -1.32 17.54
CA ALA A 28 4.37 0.08 17.13
C ALA A 28 3.78 0.22 15.71
N CYS A 29 4.14 -0.67 14.78
CA CYS A 29 3.44 -0.79 13.50
C CYS A 29 2.12 -1.54 13.70
N ARG A 30 1.00 -0.82 13.60
CA ARG A 30 -0.36 -1.29 13.89
C ARG A 30 -1.38 -0.71 12.90
N PRO A 31 -1.29 -1.07 11.62
CA PRO A 31 -2.17 -0.48 10.63
C PRO A 31 -3.64 -0.75 10.94
N PHE A 32 -4.48 0.24 10.63
CA PHE A 32 -5.93 0.23 10.86
C PHE A 32 -6.37 0.15 12.33
N ASP A 33 -5.45 0.06 13.29
CA ASP A 33 -5.76 0.12 14.72
C ASP A 33 -6.31 1.50 15.10
N ALA A 34 -7.26 1.54 16.04
CA ALA A 34 -7.88 2.78 16.48
C ALA A 34 -6.89 3.74 17.18
N SER A 35 -5.80 3.20 17.71
CA SER A 35 -4.75 3.92 18.46
C SER A 35 -3.43 4.09 17.68
N ARG A 36 -3.42 3.79 16.38
CA ARG A 36 -2.25 3.98 15.51
C ARG A 36 -1.80 5.45 15.50
N ASP A 37 -0.49 5.68 15.47
CA ASP A 37 0.09 7.02 15.64
C ASP A 37 1.23 7.34 14.66
N GLY A 38 1.58 6.43 13.76
CA GLY A 38 2.65 6.62 12.79
C GLY A 38 3.32 5.32 12.38
N PHE A 39 4.21 5.39 11.40
CA PHE A 39 4.94 4.22 10.91
C PHE A 39 6.24 3.98 11.70
N VAL A 40 6.79 2.77 11.55
CA VAL A 40 8.15 2.43 12.02
C VAL A 40 9.06 2.33 10.80
N MET A 41 10.17 3.05 10.80
CA MET A 41 11.08 3.08 9.65
C MET A 41 11.86 1.77 9.54
N GLY A 42 11.92 1.20 8.33
CA GLY A 42 12.65 -0.03 8.05
C GLY A 42 13.42 0.03 6.74
N GLU A 43 14.46 -0.79 6.62
CA GLU A 43 15.27 -0.96 5.41
C GLU A 43 15.18 -2.38 4.89
N GLY A 44 15.26 -2.52 3.58
CA GLY A 44 15.27 -3.82 2.91
C GLY A 44 15.46 -3.68 1.41
N SER A 45 15.73 -4.80 0.74
CA SER A 45 15.87 -4.86 -0.71
C SER A 45 15.24 -6.14 -1.26
N GLY A 46 14.63 -6.06 -2.44
CA GLY A 46 14.09 -7.20 -3.18
C GLY A 46 14.22 -6.98 -4.69
N ILE A 47 14.24 -8.07 -5.45
CA ILE A 47 14.34 -8.05 -6.91
C ILE A 47 13.27 -8.98 -7.48
N LEU A 48 12.54 -8.50 -8.47
CA LEU A 48 11.62 -9.28 -9.30
C LEU A 48 12.12 -9.25 -10.75
N VAL A 49 11.93 -10.35 -11.47
CA VAL A 49 12.23 -10.45 -12.91
C VAL A 49 10.90 -10.58 -13.64
N LEU A 50 10.61 -9.62 -14.51
CA LEU A 50 9.40 -9.59 -15.33
C LEU A 50 9.76 -9.93 -16.77
N GLU A 51 8.97 -10.79 -17.38
CA GLU A 51 9.10 -11.23 -18.77
C GLU A 51 7.69 -11.40 -19.37
N SER A 52 7.58 -11.47 -20.70
CA SER A 52 6.31 -11.89 -21.31
C SER A 52 6.03 -13.36 -20.98
N GLU A 53 4.76 -13.71 -20.83
CA GLU A 53 4.33 -15.09 -20.55
C GLU A 53 4.86 -16.06 -21.62
N GLU A 54 4.74 -15.69 -22.91
CA GLU A 54 5.24 -16.49 -24.02
C GLU A 54 6.74 -16.81 -23.89
N HIS A 55 7.56 -15.81 -23.56
CA HIS A 55 9.00 -16.00 -23.38
C HIS A 55 9.31 -16.89 -22.16
N ALA A 56 8.63 -16.65 -21.03
CA ALA A 56 8.78 -17.43 -19.82
C ALA A 56 8.42 -18.91 -20.06
N LEU A 57 7.31 -19.18 -20.76
CA LEU A 57 6.88 -20.52 -21.13
C LEU A 57 7.86 -21.19 -22.10
N ALA A 58 8.30 -20.47 -23.14
CA ALA A 58 9.20 -21.01 -24.17
C ALA A 58 10.53 -21.52 -23.59
N ARG A 59 11.06 -20.85 -22.57
CA ARG A 59 12.30 -21.27 -21.88
C ARG A 59 12.07 -22.18 -20.66
N GLY A 60 10.82 -22.54 -20.35
CA GLY A 60 10.47 -23.38 -19.20
C GLY A 60 10.73 -22.71 -17.84
N ALA A 61 10.53 -21.40 -17.75
CA ALA A 61 10.70 -20.64 -16.52
C ALA A 61 9.65 -21.05 -15.46
N ARG A 62 10.03 -21.00 -14.18
CA ARG A 62 9.06 -21.08 -13.09
C ARG A 62 8.35 -19.73 -12.96
N ILE A 63 7.06 -19.69 -13.29
CA ILE A 63 6.20 -18.52 -13.12
C ILE A 63 5.72 -18.48 -11.66
N LEU A 64 5.90 -17.34 -10.99
CA LEU A 64 5.46 -17.13 -9.61
C LEU A 64 4.06 -16.51 -9.53
N GLY A 65 3.68 -15.75 -10.55
CA GLY A 65 2.41 -15.06 -10.68
C GLY A 65 2.38 -14.25 -11.96
N GLU A 66 1.21 -13.71 -12.27
CA GLU A 66 0.96 -12.85 -13.43
C GLU A 66 0.53 -11.46 -12.95
N ILE A 67 0.99 -10.43 -13.65
CA ILE A 67 0.52 -9.05 -13.43
C ILE A 67 -0.61 -8.81 -14.43
N MET A 68 -1.86 -8.90 -13.95
CA MET A 68 -3.06 -8.77 -14.78
C MET A 68 -3.34 -7.32 -15.19
N GLY A 69 -3.00 -6.34 -14.34
CA GLY A 69 -3.24 -4.93 -14.60
C GLY A 69 -2.53 -4.03 -13.58
N TYR A 70 -2.41 -2.74 -13.91
CA TYR A 70 -1.84 -1.73 -13.04
C TYR A 70 -2.61 -0.40 -13.14
N GLY A 71 -2.46 0.43 -12.13
CA GLY A 71 -3.04 1.77 -12.14
C GLY A 71 -2.17 2.73 -11.37
N LEU A 72 -2.06 3.95 -11.90
CA LEU A 72 -1.22 4.98 -11.32
C LEU A 72 -1.94 6.32 -11.43
N THR A 73 -2.00 7.02 -10.31
CA THR A 73 -2.63 8.34 -10.19
C THR A 73 -1.70 9.28 -9.42
N ALA A 74 -2.06 10.56 -9.37
CA ALA A 74 -1.38 11.56 -8.56
C ALA A 74 -2.43 12.45 -7.88
N ASP A 75 -2.38 12.54 -6.55
CA ASP A 75 -3.38 13.27 -5.77
C ASP A 75 -3.41 14.78 -6.05
N ALA A 76 -2.25 15.37 -6.35
CA ALA A 76 -2.04 16.82 -6.54
C ALA A 76 -2.73 17.70 -5.46
N TYR A 77 -2.87 17.18 -4.24
CA TYR A 77 -3.73 17.74 -3.20
C TYR A 77 -2.94 18.47 -2.10
N HIS A 78 -1.94 17.81 -1.54
CA HIS A 78 -1.05 18.36 -0.51
C HIS A 78 0.37 17.85 -0.77
N ALA A 79 1.38 18.57 -0.28
CA ALA A 79 2.78 18.21 -0.50
C ALA A 79 3.15 16.85 0.12
N THR A 80 2.53 16.49 1.24
CA THR A 80 2.88 15.30 2.03
C THR A 80 1.69 14.54 2.61
N ALA A 81 0.49 15.11 2.57
CA ALA A 81 -0.68 14.50 3.19
C ALA A 81 -1.53 13.85 2.09
N PRO A 82 -1.95 12.59 2.27
CA PRO A 82 -2.88 11.98 1.33
C PRO A 82 -4.22 12.70 1.41
N ARG A 83 -5.01 12.58 0.34
CA ARG A 83 -6.42 12.96 0.42
C ARG A 83 -7.14 12.05 1.43
N GLU A 84 -7.83 12.65 2.40
CA GLU A 84 -8.57 11.87 3.40
C GLU A 84 -9.68 11.02 2.79
N ASP A 85 -10.24 11.41 1.64
CA ASP A 85 -11.29 10.65 0.95
C ASP A 85 -10.75 9.43 0.17
N GLY A 86 -9.42 9.29 0.05
CA GLY A 86 -8.78 8.18 -0.63
C GLY A 86 -8.99 8.16 -2.15
N LEU A 87 -9.40 9.27 -2.77
CA LEU A 87 -9.82 9.28 -4.17
C LEU A 87 -8.72 8.78 -5.13
N GLY A 88 -7.48 9.25 -4.99
CA GLY A 88 -6.40 8.83 -5.89
C GLY A 88 -6.07 7.35 -5.77
N ALA A 89 -6.07 6.80 -4.54
CA ALA A 89 -5.90 5.37 -4.32
C ALA A 89 -7.05 4.56 -4.93
N PHE A 90 -8.30 5.01 -4.76
CA PHE A 90 -9.46 4.39 -5.39
C PHE A 90 -9.34 4.38 -6.93
N GLU A 91 -9.01 5.52 -7.54
CA GLU A 91 -8.87 5.63 -8.99
C GLU A 91 -7.71 4.78 -9.54
N ALA A 92 -6.61 4.65 -8.79
CA ALA A 92 -5.50 3.77 -9.16
C ALA A 92 -5.94 2.30 -9.14
N MET A 93 -6.61 1.86 -8.07
CA MET A 93 -7.10 0.48 -7.99
C MET A 93 -8.20 0.19 -9.02
N GLU A 94 -9.12 1.12 -9.27
CA GLU A 94 -10.16 0.98 -10.29
C GLU A 94 -9.56 0.82 -11.70
N GLN A 95 -8.50 1.57 -12.02
CA GLN A 95 -7.76 1.40 -13.27
C GLN A 95 -7.12 0.02 -13.38
N ALA A 96 -6.46 -0.46 -12.32
CA ALA A 96 -5.81 -1.76 -12.29
C ALA A 96 -6.81 -2.92 -12.46
N VAL A 97 -7.94 -2.88 -11.75
CA VAL A 97 -9.02 -3.87 -11.85
C VAL A 97 -9.62 -3.88 -13.26
N ARG A 98 -9.85 -2.69 -13.84
CA ARG A 98 -10.38 -2.57 -15.20
C ARG A 98 -9.40 -3.09 -16.25
N GLU A 99 -8.11 -2.80 -16.11
CA GLU A 99 -7.08 -3.33 -17.03
C GLU A 99 -6.95 -4.84 -16.91
N ALA A 100 -7.04 -5.38 -15.68
CA ALA A 100 -7.06 -6.81 -15.41
C ALA A 100 -8.30 -7.53 -15.97
N GLY A 101 -9.38 -6.80 -16.26
CA GLY A 101 -10.62 -7.36 -16.79
C GLY A 101 -11.37 -8.26 -15.80
N ILE A 102 -11.17 -8.04 -14.50
CA ILE A 102 -11.82 -8.77 -13.40
C ILE A 102 -12.88 -7.90 -12.72
N ASP A 103 -13.80 -8.53 -11.99
CA ASP A 103 -14.71 -7.81 -11.10
C ASP A 103 -14.06 -7.61 -9.71
N PRO A 104 -14.38 -6.54 -8.96
CA PRO A 104 -13.88 -6.37 -7.60
C PRO A 104 -14.18 -7.54 -6.65
N GLY A 105 -15.24 -8.31 -6.94
CA GLY A 105 -15.61 -9.51 -6.19
C GLY A 105 -14.67 -10.71 -6.40
N ASP A 106 -13.84 -10.68 -7.45
CA ASP A 106 -12.83 -11.72 -7.72
C ASP A 106 -11.55 -11.52 -6.88
N ILE A 107 -11.47 -10.43 -6.10
CA ILE A 107 -10.30 -10.12 -5.27
C ILE A 107 -10.41 -10.84 -3.92
N ASP A 108 -9.55 -11.84 -3.72
CA ASP A 108 -9.53 -12.63 -2.49
C ASP A 108 -8.66 -12.05 -1.36
N TYR A 109 -7.73 -11.15 -1.68
CA TYR A 109 -6.77 -10.59 -0.72
C TYR A 109 -6.25 -9.23 -1.17
N VAL A 110 -6.05 -8.32 -0.21
CA VAL A 110 -5.40 -7.02 -0.45
C VAL A 110 -4.15 -6.88 0.40
N ASN A 111 -2.99 -6.81 -0.26
CA ASN A 111 -1.76 -6.36 0.41
C ASN A 111 -1.73 -4.83 0.45
N ALA A 112 -2.32 -4.25 1.49
CA ALA A 112 -2.45 -2.81 1.65
C ALA A 112 -1.11 -2.10 1.93
N HIS A 113 -1.06 -0.79 1.69
CA HIS A 113 0.06 0.06 2.05
C HIS A 113 0.22 0.19 3.57
N ALA A 114 -0.89 0.38 4.29
CA ALA A 114 -1.02 0.07 5.72
C ALA A 114 0.13 0.62 6.59
N THR A 115 0.32 1.94 6.56
CA THR A 115 1.49 2.57 7.19
C THR A 115 1.32 2.83 8.68
N SER A 116 0.17 2.54 9.28
CA SER A 116 -0.14 2.92 10.67
C SER A 116 -0.26 4.43 10.89
N THR A 117 -0.35 5.21 9.80
CA THR A 117 -0.57 6.65 9.89
C THR A 117 -2.06 6.95 10.00
N VAL A 118 -2.42 7.99 10.74
CA VAL A 118 -3.84 8.31 11.00
C VAL A 118 -4.59 8.59 9.69
N LEU A 119 -4.03 9.48 8.84
CA LEU A 119 -4.65 9.89 7.58
C LEU A 119 -4.47 8.86 6.47
N GLY A 120 -3.30 8.22 6.37
CA GLY A 120 -3.02 7.24 5.32
C GLY A 120 -3.95 6.04 5.39
N ASP A 121 -4.01 5.39 6.55
CA ASP A 121 -4.85 4.22 6.76
C ASP A 121 -6.35 4.56 6.65
N LEU A 122 -6.75 5.78 7.03
CA LEU A 122 -8.14 6.24 6.86
C LEU A 122 -8.51 6.40 5.38
N GLY A 123 -7.65 7.05 4.60
CA GLY A 123 -7.83 7.23 3.17
C GLY A 123 -7.83 5.89 2.43
N GLU A 124 -6.88 5.01 2.76
CA GLU A 124 -6.80 3.66 2.20
C GLU A 124 -8.04 2.82 2.52
N THR A 125 -8.51 2.83 3.77
CA THR A 125 -9.75 2.13 4.16
C THR A 125 -10.95 2.63 3.36
N ARG A 126 -11.08 3.95 3.16
CA ARG A 126 -12.17 4.54 2.37
C ARG A 126 -12.08 4.13 0.90
N ALA A 127 -10.88 4.13 0.34
CA ALA A 127 -10.64 3.70 -1.04
C ALA A 127 -11.01 2.22 -1.25
N LEU A 128 -10.55 1.34 -0.37
CA LEU A 128 -10.83 -0.11 -0.43
C LEU A 128 -12.33 -0.40 -0.28
N LYS A 129 -12.99 0.23 0.70
CA LYS A 129 -14.44 0.08 0.88
C LYS A 129 -15.23 0.56 -0.33
N ARG A 130 -14.78 1.63 -0.98
CA ARG A 130 -15.41 2.15 -2.19
C ARG A 130 -15.24 1.19 -3.38
N LEU A 131 -14.07 0.59 -3.54
CA LEU A 131 -13.77 -0.33 -4.63
C LEU A 131 -14.49 -1.67 -4.46
N LEU A 132 -14.35 -2.30 -3.29
CA LEU A 132 -14.82 -3.66 -3.03
C LEU A 132 -16.28 -3.71 -2.56
N GLY A 133 -16.86 -2.57 -2.13
CA GLY A 133 -18.21 -2.54 -1.56
C GLY A 133 -18.34 -3.45 -0.34
N GLU A 134 -19.42 -4.25 -0.26
CA GLU A 134 -19.64 -5.20 0.84
C GLU A 134 -18.55 -6.29 0.92
N HIS A 135 -17.89 -6.62 -0.20
CA HIS A 135 -16.80 -7.62 -0.21
C HIS A 135 -15.62 -7.19 0.67
N SER A 136 -15.43 -5.88 0.89
CA SER A 136 -14.39 -5.33 1.78
C SER A 136 -14.45 -5.85 3.23
N TYR A 137 -15.59 -6.36 3.69
CA TYR A 137 -15.72 -6.90 5.04
C TYR A 137 -15.27 -8.37 5.15
N THR A 138 -15.07 -9.03 4.02
CA THR A 138 -14.64 -10.44 3.93
C THR A 138 -13.30 -10.62 3.23
N THR A 139 -12.81 -9.60 2.52
CA THR A 139 -11.46 -9.57 1.94
C THR A 139 -10.42 -9.27 3.02
N PRO A 140 -9.50 -10.20 3.33
CA PRO A 140 -8.36 -9.97 4.22
C PRO A 140 -7.32 -9.01 3.65
#